data_AF-A0A559L4N3-F1
#
_entry.id   AF-A0A559L4N3-F1
#
_cell.length_a   1.000
_cell.length_b   1.000
_cell.length_c   1.000
_cell.angle_alpha   90.00
_cell.angle_beta   90.00
_cell.angle_gamma   90.00
#
_symmetry.space_group_name_H-M   'P 1'
#
loop_
_entity.id
_entity.type
_entity.pdbx_description
1 polymer ?
#
loop_
_entity_poly.entity_id
_entity_poly.type
_entity_poly.pdbx_seq_one_letter_code
_entity_poly.pdbx_strand_id
1 'polypeptide(L)'
;MPLPPLPDYESSYEEFTVDPNHESETHGYGRPYATPMSMINQDGSILYETEDFGLLYQIVCSNDAKTLEQYLAAAPWVIPEASAVLIGKHGIDDNEDCFLNAAQSGCLDVLKMLLTHFMQDEDLEAQARFKQRRYKLLNRAVKWGHIEVVKYLLDNQPLYADIHARGSYGHTALLCAADLYCTQFLVPPGGDRANATKNEAVMNLLLDRGACASDFLPF
;
A
#
# COMPACT_ATOMS: atom_id res chain seq x y z
N MET A 1 -16.75 -7.89 -30.92
CA MET A 1 -17.29 -6.62 -30.37
C MET A 1 -16.18 -5.95 -29.59
N PRO A 2 -15.91 -4.65 -29.78
CA PRO A 2 -15.04 -3.94 -28.86
C PRO A 2 -15.69 -3.95 -27.47
N LEU A 3 -14.89 -4.16 -26.42
CA LEU A 3 -15.32 -4.03 -25.04
C LEU A 3 -15.91 -2.62 -24.84
N PRO A 4 -17.00 -2.48 -24.06
CA PRO A 4 -17.50 -1.16 -23.72
C PRO A 4 -16.37 -0.35 -23.05
N PRO A 5 -16.26 0.95 -23.33
CA PRO A 5 -15.33 1.80 -22.60
C PRO A 5 -15.60 1.65 -21.11
N LEU A 6 -14.53 1.49 -20.34
CA LEU A 6 -14.61 1.50 -18.87
C LEU A 6 -15.32 2.80 -18.45
N PRO A 7 -16.22 2.74 -17.45
CA PRO A 7 -16.90 3.94 -16.98
C PRO A 7 -15.86 4.99 -16.60
N ASP A 8 -16.03 6.21 -17.12
CA ASP A 8 -15.28 7.37 -16.67
C ASP A 8 -15.51 7.49 -15.16
N TYR A 9 -14.46 7.21 -14.38
CA TYR A 9 -14.45 7.26 -12.91
C TYR A 9 -14.45 8.74 -12.47
N GLU A 10 -15.49 9.49 -12.84
CA GLU A 10 -15.75 10.79 -12.27
C GLU A 10 -16.25 10.56 -10.83
N SER A 11 -15.34 10.80 -9.88
CA SER A 11 -15.47 10.78 -8.42
C SER A 11 -15.03 9.49 -7.72
N SER A 12 -13.71 9.29 -7.65
CA SER A 12 -13.06 8.21 -6.86
C SER A 12 -13.39 8.23 -5.37
N TYR A 13 -14.03 9.28 -4.86
CA TYR A 13 -14.28 9.47 -3.42
C TYR A 13 -15.75 9.71 -3.06
N GLU A 14 -16.68 9.55 -4.00
CA GLU A 14 -18.11 9.84 -3.81
C GLU A 14 -18.70 9.11 -2.59
N GLU A 15 -18.31 7.85 -2.39
CA GLU A 15 -18.77 7.02 -1.26
C GLU A 15 -18.37 7.58 0.11
N PHE A 16 -17.30 8.37 0.18
CA PHE A 16 -16.81 8.97 1.41
C PHE A 16 -17.44 10.34 1.69
N THR A 17 -18.31 10.85 0.81
CA THR A 17 -18.94 12.18 0.98
C THR A 17 -20.16 12.17 1.90
N VAL A 18 -20.63 10.98 2.30
CA VAL A 18 -21.81 10.79 3.15
C VAL A 18 -21.35 10.49 4.58
N ASP A 19 -21.85 11.24 5.58
CA ASP A 19 -21.57 10.92 6.99
C ASP A 19 -22.13 9.50 7.27
N PRO A 20 -21.27 8.53 7.66
CA PRO A 20 -21.69 7.14 7.87
C PRO A 20 -22.74 7.00 8.98
N ASN A 21 -22.89 8.02 9.84
CA ASN A 21 -23.88 8.04 10.90
C ASN A 21 -25.17 8.80 10.54
N HIS A 22 -25.27 9.44 9.38
CA HIS A 22 -26.40 10.31 9.02
C HIS A 22 -27.76 9.61 9.18
N GLU A 23 -27.90 8.40 8.64
CA GLU A 23 -29.15 7.64 8.78
C GLU A 23 -29.42 7.23 10.23
N SER A 24 -28.40 6.82 10.98
CA SER A 24 -28.58 6.41 12.37
C SER A 24 -29.00 7.58 13.26
N GLU A 25 -28.41 8.76 13.03
CA GLU A 25 -28.75 9.97 13.77
C GLU A 25 -30.17 10.46 13.46
N THR A 26 -30.58 10.43 12.18
CA THR A 26 -31.95 10.82 11.79
C THR A 26 -33.03 9.93 12.41
N HIS A 27 -32.72 8.66 12.67
CA HIS A 27 -33.62 7.72 13.35
C HIS A 27 -33.46 7.69 14.89
N GLY A 28 -32.57 8.52 15.45
CA GLY A 28 -32.35 8.63 16.90
C GLY A 28 -31.51 7.50 17.51
N TYR A 29 -30.81 6.70 16.69
CA TYR A 29 -29.92 5.62 17.14
C TYR A 29 -28.52 6.10 17.55
N GLY A 30 -28.21 7.39 17.39
CA GLY A 30 -26.90 7.97 17.70
C GLY A 30 -25.87 7.68 16.61
N ARG A 31 -24.58 7.66 16.99
CA ARG A 31 -23.45 7.42 16.09
C ARG A 31 -22.84 6.02 16.32
N PRO A 32 -23.34 4.97 15.64
CA PRO A 32 -22.81 3.63 15.79
C PRO A 32 -21.41 3.44 15.17
N TYR A 33 -21.02 4.28 14.20
CA TYR A 33 -19.74 4.17 13.50
C TYR A 33 -18.77 5.25 13.96
N ALA A 34 -17.55 4.84 14.32
CA ALA A 34 -16.49 5.79 14.60
C ALA A 34 -16.07 6.52 13.32
N THR A 35 -15.97 7.85 13.42
CA THR A 35 -15.48 8.73 12.36
C THR A 35 -14.19 9.38 12.87
N PRO A 36 -13.05 8.67 12.82
CA PRO A 36 -11.82 9.10 13.48
C PRO A 36 -11.28 10.43 12.93
N MET A 37 -11.58 10.75 11.67
CA MET A 37 -11.31 12.06 11.09
C MET A 37 -12.30 12.38 9.96
N SER A 38 -12.35 13.65 9.58
CA SER A 38 -12.94 14.12 8.33
C SER A 38 -12.03 15.19 7.73
N MET A 39 -12.07 15.35 6.41
CA MET A 39 -11.29 16.35 5.69
C MET A 39 -12.09 17.00 4.59
N ILE A 40 -11.69 18.20 4.17
CA ILE A 40 -12.32 18.90 3.04
C ILE A 40 -11.59 18.49 1.76
N ASN A 41 -12.33 17.95 0.80
CA ASN A 41 -11.83 17.61 -0.53
C ASN A 41 -11.60 18.87 -1.38
N GLN A 42 -10.93 18.71 -2.51
CA GLN A 42 -10.58 19.81 -3.42
C GLN A 42 -11.80 20.55 -4.01
N ASP A 43 -12.94 19.87 -4.12
CA ASP A 43 -14.22 20.42 -4.57
C ASP A 43 -15.05 21.07 -3.45
N GLY A 44 -14.56 21.03 -2.21
CA GLY A 44 -15.24 21.55 -1.02
C GLY A 44 -16.18 20.57 -0.34
N SER A 45 -16.36 19.35 -0.86
CA SER A 45 -17.06 18.28 -0.16
C SER A 45 -16.31 17.83 1.10
N ILE A 46 -17.02 17.29 2.07
CA ILE A 46 -16.41 16.69 3.28
C ILE A 46 -16.27 15.20 3.02
N LEU A 47 -15.05 14.67 3.17
CA LEU A 47 -14.78 13.24 3.17
C LEU A 47 -14.70 12.74 4.60
N TYR A 48 -15.40 11.65 4.88
CA TYR A 48 -15.43 10.99 6.18
C TYR A 48 -14.56 9.75 6.13
N GLU A 49 -13.66 9.62 7.11
CA GLU A 49 -12.94 8.38 7.34
C GLU A 49 -13.70 7.52 8.35
N THR A 50 -13.56 6.21 8.20
CA THR A 50 -14.13 5.18 9.08
C THR A 50 -13.02 4.42 9.81
N GLU A 51 -13.38 3.62 10.81
CA GLU A 51 -12.42 2.86 11.63
C GLU A 51 -11.58 1.82 10.85
N ASP A 52 -12.01 1.45 9.64
CA ASP A 52 -11.33 0.54 8.73
C ASP A 52 -10.37 1.25 7.75
N PHE A 53 -10.22 2.57 7.85
CA PHE A 53 -9.34 3.38 7.00
C PHE A 53 -9.64 3.26 5.49
N GLY A 54 -10.92 3.09 5.13
CA GLY A 54 -11.36 2.96 3.74
C GLY A 54 -10.98 4.15 2.86
N LEU A 55 -11.07 5.38 3.38
CA LEU A 55 -10.70 6.58 2.63
C LEU A 55 -9.19 6.61 2.35
N LEU A 56 -8.37 6.37 3.38
CA LEU A 56 -6.91 6.27 3.21
C LEU A 56 -6.54 5.20 2.19
N TYR A 57 -7.16 4.02 2.28
CA TYR A 57 -6.94 2.93 1.34
C TYR A 57 -7.24 3.37 -0.11
N GLN A 58 -8.36 4.04 -0.35
CA GLN A 58 -8.73 4.52 -1.67
C GLN A 58 -7.76 5.58 -2.20
N ILE A 59 -7.36 6.54 -1.37
CA ILE A 59 -6.36 7.56 -1.71
C ILE A 59 -5.04 6.89 -2.12
N VAL A 60 -4.61 5.89 -1.34
CA VAL A 60 -3.38 5.15 -1.58
C VAL A 60 -3.43 4.41 -2.90
N CYS A 61 -4.49 3.63 -3.13
CA CYS A 61 -4.64 2.83 -4.33
C CYS A 61 -4.84 3.66 -5.60
N SER A 62 -5.31 4.91 -5.46
CA SER A 62 -5.45 5.87 -6.55
C SER A 62 -4.14 6.63 -6.87
N ASN A 63 -3.06 6.40 -6.11
CA ASN A 63 -1.82 7.19 -6.16
C ASN A 63 -2.06 8.71 -6.05
N ASP A 64 -3.08 9.13 -5.29
CA ASP A 64 -3.44 10.54 -5.15
C ASP A 64 -2.64 11.21 -4.04
N ALA A 65 -1.42 11.61 -4.38
CA ALA A 65 -0.50 12.26 -3.45
C ALA A 65 -1.05 13.59 -2.91
N LYS A 66 -1.88 14.31 -3.68
CA LYS A 66 -2.41 15.61 -3.26
C LYS A 66 -3.48 15.44 -2.18
N THR A 67 -4.40 14.50 -2.37
CA THR A 67 -5.41 14.19 -1.35
C THR A 67 -4.77 13.53 -0.14
N LEU A 68 -3.72 12.72 -0.32
CA LEU A 68 -2.94 12.18 0.81
C LEU A 68 -2.28 13.27 1.65
N GLU A 69 -1.71 14.31 1.03
CA GLU A 69 -1.11 15.43 1.76
C GLU A 69 -2.15 16.12 2.66
N GLN A 70 -3.35 16.36 2.14
CA GLN A 70 -4.46 16.93 2.90
C GLN A 70 -4.92 15.99 4.03
N TYR A 71 -5.00 14.69 3.75
CA TYR A 71 -5.35 13.67 4.74
C TYR A 71 -4.34 13.67 5.89
N LEU A 72 -3.05 13.64 5.60
CA LEU A 72 -1.98 13.62 6.60
C LEU A 72 -1.89 14.93 7.39
N ALA A 73 -2.28 16.07 6.80
CA ALA A 73 -2.41 17.33 7.53
C ALA A 73 -3.56 17.29 8.55
N ALA A 74 -4.67 16.63 8.22
CA ALA A 74 -5.83 16.47 9.10
C ALA A 74 -5.63 15.36 10.16
N ALA A 75 -4.93 14.29 9.82
CA ALA A 75 -4.71 13.12 10.66
C ALA A 75 -3.26 12.63 10.63
N PRO A 76 -2.28 13.38 11.17
CA PRO A 76 -0.87 12.98 11.17
C PRO A 76 -0.61 11.71 11.99
N TRP A 77 -1.50 11.41 12.95
CA TRP A 77 -1.47 10.20 13.77
C TRP A 77 -1.74 8.92 12.97
N VAL A 78 -2.30 9.02 11.76
CA VAL A 78 -2.69 7.84 10.98
C VAL A 78 -1.51 6.96 10.59
N ILE A 79 -0.35 7.57 10.34
CA ILE A 79 0.83 6.83 9.88
C ILE A 79 1.31 5.88 10.98
N PRO A 80 1.57 6.33 12.22
CA PRO A 80 1.91 5.40 13.29
C PRO A 80 0.77 4.42 13.59
N GLU A 81 -0.50 4.83 13.56
CA GLU A 81 -1.64 3.97 13.90
C GLU A 81 -1.94 2.88 12.86
N ALA A 82 -2.10 3.23 11.59
CA ALA A 82 -2.22 2.28 10.48
C ALA A 82 -0.96 1.40 10.36
N SER A 83 0.21 1.91 10.78
CA SER A 83 1.44 1.12 10.86
C SER A 83 1.51 0.19 12.09
N ALA A 84 0.82 0.52 13.19
CA ALA A 84 0.80 -0.25 14.43
C ALA A 84 -0.05 -1.52 14.30
N VAL A 85 -0.91 -1.58 13.29
CA VAL A 85 -1.66 -2.77 12.85
C VAL A 85 -0.74 -3.99 12.65
N LEU A 86 0.55 -3.78 12.36
CA LEU A 86 1.54 -4.85 12.19
C LEU A 86 2.09 -5.46 13.49
N ILE A 87 1.65 -5.01 14.67
CA ILE A 87 2.21 -5.46 15.94
C ILE A 87 1.18 -6.29 16.70
N GLY A 88 1.20 -7.60 16.47
CA GLY A 88 0.90 -8.58 17.52
C GLY A 88 -0.51 -8.61 18.11
N LYS A 89 -1.49 -7.88 17.55
CA LYS A 89 -2.90 -8.21 17.78
C LYS A 89 -3.31 -9.27 16.76
N HIS A 90 -3.63 -10.45 17.29
CA HIS A 90 -4.12 -11.63 16.58
C HIS A 90 -4.90 -11.32 15.29
N GLY A 91 -4.37 -11.75 14.13
CA GLY A 91 -5.18 -12.10 12.97
C GLY A 91 -5.55 -10.99 11.98
N ILE A 92 -4.88 -9.83 11.99
CA ILE A 92 -5.10 -8.81 10.96
C ILE A 92 -4.25 -9.12 9.71
N ASP A 93 -4.88 -9.06 8.53
CA ASP A 93 -4.33 -9.42 7.23
C ASP A 93 -3.32 -8.36 6.73
N ASP A 94 -2.29 -8.78 5.99
CA ASP A 94 -1.28 -7.88 5.39
C ASP A 94 -1.89 -6.84 4.44
N ASN A 95 -3.19 -6.99 4.10
CA ASN A 95 -3.99 -6.10 3.25
C ASN A 95 -4.36 -4.76 3.91
N GLU A 96 -4.20 -4.59 5.23
CA GLU A 96 -4.53 -3.33 5.93
C GLU A 96 -3.34 -2.36 6.04
N ASP A 97 -2.14 -2.73 5.57
CA ASP A 97 -0.96 -1.87 5.60
C ASP A 97 -0.90 -0.94 4.37
N CYS A 98 -1.07 0.37 4.59
CA CYS A 98 -1.04 1.38 3.53
C CYS A 98 0.27 1.43 2.73
N PHE A 99 1.43 1.09 3.33
CA PHE A 99 2.70 1.02 2.61
C PHE A 99 2.73 -0.20 1.68
N LEU A 100 2.23 -1.35 2.16
CA LEU A 100 2.15 -2.57 1.35
C LEU A 100 1.12 -2.41 0.23
N ASN A 101 -0.01 -1.74 0.49
CA ASN A 101 -1.00 -1.39 -0.52
C ASN A 101 -0.41 -0.46 -1.59
N ALA A 102 0.32 0.60 -1.19
CA ALA A 102 0.99 1.47 -2.15
C ALA A 102 2.00 0.70 -3.03
N ALA A 103 2.80 -0.20 -2.43
CA ALA A 103 3.75 -1.02 -3.16
C ALA A 103 3.07 -2.06 -4.07
N GLN A 104 1.95 -2.65 -3.62
CA GLN A 104 1.13 -3.59 -4.38
C GLN A 104 0.47 -2.96 -5.61
N SER A 105 0.03 -1.71 -5.47
CA SER A 105 -0.70 -0.99 -6.52
C SER A 105 0.24 -0.22 -7.45
N GLY A 106 1.52 -0.09 -7.08
CA GLY A 106 2.51 0.62 -7.87
C GLY A 106 2.47 2.14 -7.67
N CYS A 107 1.83 2.61 -6.60
CA CYS A 107 1.58 4.00 -6.28
C CYS A 107 2.84 4.67 -5.69
N LEU A 108 3.80 4.98 -6.57
CA LEU A 108 5.13 5.46 -6.18
C LEU A 108 5.10 6.80 -5.44
N ASP A 109 4.26 7.76 -5.86
CA ASP A 109 4.25 9.11 -5.29
C ASP A 109 3.69 9.09 -3.87
N VAL A 110 2.58 8.36 -3.68
CA VAL A 110 2.04 8.07 -2.36
C VAL A 110 3.05 7.32 -1.49
N LEU A 111 3.68 6.26 -2.01
CA LEU A 111 4.65 5.48 -1.23
C LEU A 111 5.82 6.36 -0.75
N LYS A 112 6.34 7.24 -1.60
CA LYS A 112 7.39 8.21 -1.22
C LYS A 112 6.93 9.12 -0.09
N MET A 113 5.71 9.65 -0.18
CA MET A 113 5.13 10.52 0.84
C MET A 113 4.98 9.80 2.18
N LEU A 114 4.36 8.62 2.18
CA LEU A 114 4.20 7.78 3.39
C LEU A 114 5.55 7.49 4.05
N LEU A 115 6.55 7.06 3.27
CA LEU A 115 7.89 6.78 3.78
C LEU A 115 8.59 8.02 4.33
N THR A 116 8.44 9.16 3.67
CA THR A 116 9.04 10.43 4.11
C THR A 116 8.47 10.86 5.45
N HIS A 117 7.14 10.86 5.60
CA HIS A 117 6.51 11.21 6.87
C HIS A 117 6.85 10.21 7.98
N PHE A 118 6.85 8.91 7.70
CA PHE A 118 7.17 7.89 8.69
C PHE A 118 8.63 7.99 9.18
N MET A 119 9.58 8.35 8.30
CA MET A 119 10.99 8.54 8.68
C MET A 119 11.26 9.84 9.44
N GLN A 120 10.33 10.81 9.44
CA GLN A 120 10.44 12.02 10.26
C GLN A 120 10.06 11.76 11.72
N ASP A 121 9.42 10.63 12.03
CA ASP A 121 9.10 10.23 13.40
C ASP A 121 10.38 9.84 14.15
N GLU A 122 10.61 10.45 15.32
CA GLU A 122 11.76 10.17 16.20
C GLU A 122 11.58 8.87 17.00
N ASP A 123 10.44 8.16 16.85
CA ASP A 123 10.22 6.84 17.45
C ASP A 123 11.18 5.78 16.86
N LEU A 124 12.31 5.60 17.55
CA LEU A 124 13.32 4.59 17.26
C LEU A 124 12.75 3.16 17.27
N GLU A 125 11.70 2.89 18.04
CA GLU A 125 11.04 1.60 18.08
C GLU A 125 10.22 1.37 16.80
N ALA A 126 9.48 2.38 16.34
CA ALA A 126 8.81 2.35 15.04
C ALA A 126 9.81 2.14 13.89
N GLN A 127 10.94 2.85 13.88
CA GLN A 127 11.98 2.68 12.86
C GLN A 127 12.63 1.28 12.90
N ALA A 128 12.82 0.70 14.10
CA ALA A 128 13.31 -0.66 14.24
C ALA A 128 12.30 -1.69 13.72
N ARG A 129 11.00 -1.51 13.99
CA ARG A 129 9.90 -2.35 13.48
C ARG A 129 9.80 -2.29 11.96
N PHE A 130 10.08 -1.13 11.36
CA PHE A 130 10.08 -0.98 9.90
C PHE A 130 11.07 -1.92 9.20
N LYS A 131 12.14 -2.38 9.86
CA LYS A 131 13.06 -3.39 9.30
C LYS A 131 12.33 -4.66 8.85
N GLN A 132 11.30 -5.10 9.58
CA GLN A 132 10.49 -6.27 9.21
C GLN A 132 9.59 -5.97 7.99
N ARG A 133 9.17 -4.71 7.82
CA ARG A 133 8.35 -4.25 6.69
C ARG A 133 9.15 -4.15 5.39
N ARG A 134 10.45 -3.81 5.43
CA ARG A 134 11.31 -3.64 4.23
C ARG A 134 11.25 -4.83 3.26
N TYR A 135 11.33 -6.05 3.80
CA TYR A 135 11.23 -7.27 3.00
C TYR A 135 9.85 -7.40 2.33
N LYS A 136 8.77 -7.24 3.11
CA LYS A 136 7.39 -7.34 2.59
C LYS A 136 7.12 -6.29 1.51
N LEU A 137 7.61 -5.07 1.72
CA LEU A 137 7.44 -3.93 0.83
C LEU A 137 8.07 -4.19 -0.54
N LEU A 138 9.35 -4.60 -0.58
CA LEU A 138 10.03 -4.97 -1.82
C LEU A 138 9.30 -6.12 -2.52
N ASN A 139 8.98 -7.18 -1.78
CA ASN A 139 8.37 -8.37 -2.37
C ASN A 139 6.99 -8.10 -2.94
N ARG A 140 6.20 -7.20 -2.34
CA ARG A 140 4.90 -6.82 -2.87
C ARG A 140 5.05 -6.10 -4.21
N ALA A 141 5.89 -5.08 -4.29
CA ALA A 141 6.16 -4.37 -5.55
C ALA A 141 6.70 -5.32 -6.64
N VAL A 142 7.60 -6.23 -6.25
CA VAL A 142 8.19 -7.22 -7.16
C VAL A 142 7.15 -8.20 -7.70
N LYS A 143 6.33 -8.78 -6.81
CA LYS A 143 5.30 -9.79 -7.15
C LYS A 143 4.23 -9.26 -8.10
N TRP A 144 4.04 -7.95 -8.13
CA TRP A 144 3.11 -7.26 -9.05
C TRP A 144 3.78 -6.61 -10.26
N GLY A 145 5.12 -6.68 -10.36
CA GLY A 145 5.85 -6.17 -11.51
C GLY A 145 5.98 -4.64 -11.56
N HIS A 146 5.90 -3.95 -10.42
CA HIS A 146 5.95 -2.48 -10.34
C HIS A 146 7.38 -1.95 -10.37
N ILE A 147 7.98 -1.94 -11.57
CA ILE A 147 9.39 -1.64 -11.82
C ILE A 147 9.86 -0.33 -11.15
N GLU A 148 9.09 0.76 -11.24
CA GLU A 148 9.52 2.06 -10.70
C GLU A 148 9.52 2.09 -9.16
N VAL A 149 8.59 1.36 -8.52
CA VAL A 149 8.62 1.15 -7.07
C VAL A 149 9.82 0.27 -6.69
N VAL A 150 10.07 -0.81 -7.41
CA VAL A 150 11.23 -1.69 -7.16
C VAL A 150 12.55 -0.91 -7.27
N LYS A 151 12.73 -0.12 -8.33
CA LYS A 151 13.91 0.76 -8.48
C LYS A 151 14.06 1.69 -7.29
N TYR A 152 13.01 2.44 -6.96
CA TYR A 152 13.04 3.39 -5.84
C TYR A 152 13.43 2.72 -4.52
N LEU A 153 12.85 1.56 -4.20
CA LEU A 153 13.16 0.82 -2.98
C LEU A 153 14.62 0.34 -2.97
N LEU A 154 15.11 -0.20 -4.09
CA LEU A 154 16.47 -0.72 -4.21
C LEU A 154 17.54 0.38 -4.24
N ASP A 155 17.22 1.54 -4.82
CA ASP A 155 18.11 2.72 -4.87
C ASP A 155 18.28 3.35 -3.48
N ASN A 156 17.39 3.07 -2.54
CA ASN A 156 17.40 3.54 -1.16
C ASN A 156 17.73 2.42 -0.15
N GLN A 157 18.50 1.42 -0.55
CA GLN A 157 19.03 0.41 0.38
C GLN A 157 20.08 1.01 1.33
N PRO A 158 20.18 0.50 2.58
CA PRO A 158 19.35 -0.55 3.19
C PRO A 158 18.08 0.01 3.86
N LEU A 159 17.73 1.28 3.64
CA LEU A 159 16.69 1.98 4.40
C LEU A 159 15.30 1.43 4.12
N TYR A 160 14.95 1.21 2.85
CA TYR A 160 13.62 0.76 2.45
C TYR A 160 13.55 -0.69 1.96
N ALA A 161 14.69 -1.28 1.62
CA ALA A 161 14.77 -2.64 1.12
C ALA A 161 16.06 -3.34 1.58
N ASP A 162 16.03 -4.65 1.49
CA ASP A 162 17.20 -5.53 1.51
C ASP A 162 16.95 -6.60 0.46
N ILE A 163 17.73 -6.56 -0.63
CA ILE A 163 17.58 -7.48 -1.77
C ILE A 163 17.85 -8.94 -1.38
N HIS A 164 18.55 -9.18 -0.27
CA HIS A 164 18.88 -10.51 0.25
C HIS A 164 17.98 -10.95 1.41
N ALA A 165 17.01 -10.11 1.81
CA ALA A 165 16.07 -10.48 2.85
C ALA A 165 15.18 -11.64 2.42
N ARG A 166 14.80 -12.47 3.39
CA ARG A 166 13.98 -13.66 3.20
C ARG A 166 12.74 -13.61 4.08
N GLY A 167 11.63 -14.09 3.52
CA GLY A 167 10.38 -14.22 4.27
C GLY A 167 10.35 -15.45 5.14
N SER A 168 9.22 -15.65 5.81
CA SER A 168 8.95 -16.82 6.66
C SER A 168 9.12 -18.16 5.94
N TYR A 169 8.91 -18.20 4.62
CA TYR A 169 9.08 -19.39 3.79
C TYR A 169 10.38 -19.40 2.98
N GLY A 170 11.34 -18.53 3.30
CA GLY A 170 12.61 -18.45 2.59
C GLY A 170 12.55 -17.81 1.20
N HIS A 171 11.39 -17.30 0.78
CA HIS A 171 11.24 -16.62 -0.51
C HIS A 171 12.10 -15.37 -0.56
N THR A 172 12.90 -15.25 -1.62
CA THR A 172 13.64 -14.04 -1.98
C THR A 172 12.80 -13.16 -2.90
N ALA A 173 13.19 -11.90 -3.09
CA ALA A 173 12.53 -11.03 -4.06
C ALA A 173 12.49 -11.68 -5.46
N LEU A 174 13.57 -12.33 -5.89
CA LEU A 174 13.64 -12.99 -7.20
C LEU A 174 12.65 -14.15 -7.33
N LEU A 175 12.48 -14.97 -6.28
CA LEU A 175 11.48 -16.03 -6.26
C LEU A 175 10.04 -15.47 -6.31
N CYS A 176 9.79 -14.35 -5.63
CA CYS A 176 8.49 -13.67 -5.69
C CYS A 176 8.18 -13.10 -7.08
N ALA A 177 9.19 -12.61 -7.82
CA ALA A 177 9.02 -12.15 -9.20
C ALA A 177 8.65 -13.30 -10.15
N ALA A 178 9.19 -14.50 -9.90
CA ALA A 178 8.92 -15.69 -10.68
C ALA A 178 7.55 -16.35 -10.37
N ASP A 179 6.99 -16.09 -9.18
CA ASP A 179 5.68 -16.60 -8.74
C ASP A 179 4.49 -15.84 -9.36
N LEU A 180 4.45 -15.81 -10.69
CA LEU A 180 3.38 -15.16 -11.45
C LEU A 180 2.04 -15.89 -11.33
N TYR A 181 2.06 -17.22 -11.18
CA TYR A 181 0.84 -18.04 -11.14
C TYR A 181 -0.08 -17.65 -9.98
N CYS A 182 0.50 -17.27 -8.84
CA CYS A 182 -0.27 -16.83 -7.67
C CYS A 182 -0.87 -15.42 -7.83
N THR A 183 -0.39 -14.59 -8.76
CA THR A 183 -0.89 -13.21 -8.95
C THR A 183 -1.63 -12.96 -10.25
N GLN A 184 -1.42 -13.77 -11.28
CA GLN A 184 -2.03 -13.55 -12.60
C GLN A 184 -3.57 -13.56 -12.55
N PHE A 185 -4.16 -14.27 -11.58
CA PHE A 185 -5.61 -14.36 -11.40
C PHE A 185 -6.16 -13.33 -10.39
N LEU A 186 -5.30 -12.58 -9.72
CA LEU A 186 -5.70 -11.54 -8.77
C LEU A 186 -5.82 -10.19 -9.48
N VAL A 187 -6.71 -9.34 -8.97
CA VAL A 187 -6.82 -7.92 -9.36
C VAL A 187 -6.39 -7.11 -8.15
N PRO A 188 -5.29 -6.34 -8.23
CA PRO A 188 -4.87 -5.50 -7.13
C PRO A 188 -5.78 -4.26 -7.05
N PRO A 189 -5.94 -3.68 -5.85
CA PRO A 189 -6.66 -2.43 -5.67
C PRO A 189 -6.04 -1.30 -6.51
N GLY A 190 -6.82 -0.59 -7.32
CA GLY A 190 -6.35 0.54 -8.13
C GLY A 190 -5.26 0.25 -9.17
N GLY A 191 -4.92 -1.02 -9.41
CA GLY A 191 -3.64 -1.37 -10.04
C GLY A 191 -3.71 -2.24 -11.30
N ASP A 192 -2.63 -2.15 -12.07
CA ASP A 192 -2.33 -3.03 -13.19
C ASP A 192 -2.08 -4.47 -12.71
N ARG A 193 -2.64 -5.44 -13.43
CA ARG A 193 -2.41 -6.86 -13.15
C ARG A 193 -0.95 -7.22 -13.38
N ALA A 194 -0.46 -8.16 -12.56
CA ALA A 194 0.82 -8.80 -12.80
C ALA A 194 0.83 -9.42 -14.21
N ASN A 195 1.89 -9.19 -14.96
CA ASN A 195 2.08 -9.79 -16.27
C ASN A 195 3.51 -10.29 -16.44
N ALA A 196 3.70 -11.30 -17.29
CA ALA A 196 4.98 -11.97 -17.43
C ALA A 196 6.10 -11.00 -17.86
N THR A 197 5.82 -10.05 -18.73
CA THR A 197 6.82 -9.11 -19.27
C THR A 197 7.33 -8.13 -18.21
N LYS A 198 6.44 -7.57 -17.38
CA LYS A 198 6.81 -6.71 -16.25
C LYS A 198 7.62 -7.49 -15.21
N ASN A 199 7.19 -8.71 -14.88
CA ASN A 199 7.89 -9.56 -13.92
C ASN A 199 9.26 -10.00 -14.44
N GLU A 200 9.41 -10.30 -15.73
CA GLU A 200 10.69 -10.56 -16.37
C GLU A 200 11.62 -9.35 -16.27
N ALA A 201 11.13 -8.15 -16.57
CA ALA A 201 11.89 -6.92 -16.40
C ALA A 201 12.31 -6.69 -14.94
N VAL A 202 11.45 -7.00 -13.97
CA VAL A 202 11.78 -6.97 -12.54
C VAL A 202 12.82 -8.04 -12.18
N MET A 203 12.72 -9.26 -12.69
CA MET A 203 13.71 -10.32 -12.48
C MET A 203 15.10 -9.88 -12.97
N ASN A 204 15.17 -9.34 -14.19
CA ASN A 204 16.41 -8.81 -14.76
C ASN A 204 16.96 -7.67 -13.90
N LEU A 205 16.10 -6.72 -13.48
CA LEU A 205 16.50 -5.65 -12.56
C LEU A 205 17.07 -6.20 -11.25
N LEU A 206 16.44 -7.21 -10.65
CA LEU A 206 16.92 -7.82 -9.40
C LEU A 206 18.29 -8.49 -9.61
N LEU A 207 18.47 -9.23 -10.69
CA LEU A 207 19.73 -9.87 -11.05
C LEU A 207 20.84 -8.84 -11.27
N ASP A 208 20.56 -7.76 -12.00
CA ASP A 208 21.49 -6.64 -12.23
C ASP A 208 21.89 -5.94 -10.92
N ARG A 209 21.02 -5.97 -9.92
CA ARG A 209 21.24 -5.39 -8.58
C ARG A 209 21.85 -6.39 -7.59
N GLY A 210 22.24 -7.58 -8.04
CA GLY A 210 22.98 -8.56 -7.24
C GLY A 210 22.12 -9.64 -6.57
N ALA A 211 20.84 -9.76 -6.91
CA ALA A 211 20.06 -10.93 -6.49
C ALA A 211 20.65 -12.21 -7.11
N CYS A 212 20.57 -13.32 -6.38
CA CYS A 212 21.18 -14.57 -6.77
C CYS A 212 20.13 -15.61 -7.17
N ALA A 213 20.20 -16.12 -8.40
CA ALA A 213 19.27 -17.14 -8.91
C ALA A 213 19.42 -18.50 -8.20
N SER A 214 20.59 -18.81 -7.66
CA SER A 214 20.85 -20.03 -6.89
C SER A 214 20.58 -19.86 -5.39
N ASP A 215 20.08 -18.70 -4.96
CA ASP A 215 19.77 -18.42 -3.56
C ASP A 215 18.38 -18.97 -3.18
N PHE A 216 18.23 -20.29 -3.32
CA PHE A 216 17.08 -21.06 -2.85
C PHE A 216 17.52 -21.98 -1.71
N LEU A 217 16.65 -22.17 -0.70
CA LEU A 217 16.90 -23.17 0.34
C LEU A 217 16.63 -24.56 -0.23
N PRO A 218 17.55 -25.53 -0.09
CA PRO A 218 17.22 -26.93 -0.34
C PRO A 218 16.17 -27.38 0.69
N PHE A 219 15.08 -27.97 0.21
CA PHE A 219 14.01 -28.55 1.03
C PHE A 219 14.49 -29.75 1.83
#